data_AF-A0A9P8QKS7-F1
#
_entry.id   AF-A0A9P8QKS7-F1
#
_cell.length_a   1.000
_cell.length_b   1.000
_cell.length_c   1.000
_cell.angle_alpha   90.00
_cell.angle_beta   90.00
_cell.angle_gamma   90.00
#
_symmetry.space_group_name_H-M   'P 1'
#
loop_
_entity.id
_entity.type
_entity.pdbx_description
1 polymer ?
#
loop_
_entity_poly.entity_id
_entity_poly.type
_entity_poly.pdbx_seq_one_letter_code
_entity_poly.pdbx_strand_id
1 'polypeptide(L)'
;MKFLHILPAILPAALAQTTCDQWGQFFGNGFSLSNNLWGRDAGTGFGCITQVSLSPAASWHADWQWSGGQDNVKAYPNVQIDIPTKRLVSNIGGMPTTASWSYTGSNLRANVAYDLFTASNPNHVTYSGDYELMIWQVTEAIYC
;
A
#
# COMPACT_ATOMS: atom_id res chain seq x y z
N MET A 1 -26.19 49.89 15.46
CA MET A 1 -25.06 49.55 14.56
C MET A 1 -24.96 48.04 14.54
N LYS A 2 -25.19 47.40 13.38
CA LYS A 2 -25.25 45.93 13.24
C LYS A 2 -23.81 45.43 13.04
N PHE A 3 -23.23 44.79 14.07
CA PHE A 3 -21.89 44.23 13.96
C PHE A 3 -21.92 43.00 13.04
N LEU A 4 -21.17 43.07 11.95
CA LEU A 4 -20.94 41.95 11.04
C LEU A 4 -19.78 41.12 11.58
N HIS A 5 -20.06 39.92 12.07
CA HIS A 5 -19.02 38.99 12.51
C HIS A 5 -18.45 38.24 11.30
N ILE A 6 -17.19 38.52 10.98
CA ILE A 6 -16.41 37.73 10.01
C ILE A 6 -15.74 36.61 10.81
N LEU A 7 -16.23 35.36 10.65
CA LEU A 7 -15.54 34.19 11.18
C LEU A 7 -14.35 33.85 10.26
N PRO A 8 -13.13 33.67 10.79
CA PRO A 8 -12.00 33.18 10.01
C PRO A 8 -12.25 31.70 9.63
N ALA A 9 -12.15 31.39 8.35
CA ALA A 9 -12.20 30.01 7.87
C ALA A 9 -10.87 29.31 8.20
N ILE A 10 -10.89 28.42 9.19
CA ILE A 10 -9.78 27.51 9.46
C ILE A 10 -9.92 26.35 8.46
N LEU A 11 -9.08 26.34 7.43
CA LEU A 11 -8.96 25.19 6.53
C LEU A 11 -8.17 24.09 7.25
N PRO A 12 -8.72 22.88 7.44
CA PRO A 12 -7.97 21.78 8.02
C PRO A 12 -6.85 21.36 7.06
N ALA A 13 -5.59 21.53 7.48
CA ALA A 13 -4.48 20.85 6.85
C ALA A 13 -4.59 19.36 7.20
N ALA A 14 -4.74 18.49 6.20
CA ALA A 14 -4.62 17.05 6.42
C ALA A 14 -3.17 16.77 6.82
N LEU A 15 -2.95 16.35 8.07
CA LEU A 15 -1.64 15.91 8.54
C LEU A 15 -1.42 14.47 8.07
N ALA A 16 -0.20 14.18 7.60
CA ALA A 16 0.20 12.82 7.29
C ALA A 16 0.10 11.94 8.55
N GLN A 17 -0.36 10.70 8.37
CA GLN A 17 -0.53 9.73 9.46
C GLN A 17 0.41 8.56 9.27
N THR A 18 1.11 8.14 10.32
CA THR A 18 2.10 7.07 10.28
C THR A 18 1.71 5.95 11.24
N THR A 19 1.91 4.70 10.83
CA THR A 19 1.85 3.53 11.72
C THR A 19 2.99 2.58 11.40
N CYS A 20 3.52 1.95 12.44
CA CYS A 20 4.52 0.89 12.36
C CYS A 20 3.97 -0.46 12.85
N ASP A 21 2.67 -0.53 13.13
CA ASP A 21 2.02 -1.76 13.58
C ASP A 21 2.03 -2.78 12.44
N GLN A 22 2.21 -4.06 12.77
CA GLN A 22 2.29 -5.14 11.77
C GLN A 22 1.13 -5.11 10.77
N TRP A 23 -0.08 -4.82 11.26
CA TRP A 23 -1.32 -4.75 10.50
C TRP A 23 -1.95 -3.36 10.54
N GLY A 24 -1.13 -2.31 10.71
CA GLY A 24 -1.61 -0.93 10.66
C GLY A 24 -2.21 -0.60 9.29
N GLN A 25 -3.34 0.10 9.27
CA GLN A 25 -4.09 0.43 8.04
C GLN A 25 -4.64 1.85 8.05
N PHE A 26 -4.74 2.45 6.87
CA PHE A 26 -5.46 3.69 6.61
C PHE A 26 -6.46 3.48 5.47
N PHE A 27 -7.65 4.08 5.58
CA PHE A 27 -8.73 3.94 4.61
C PHE A 27 -9.24 5.32 4.17
N GLY A 28 -9.61 5.45 2.90
CA GLY A 28 -10.20 6.68 2.40
C GLY A 28 -10.45 6.67 0.90
N ASN A 29 -11.60 7.21 0.48
CA ASN A 29 -11.99 7.41 -0.93
C ASN A 29 -11.79 6.19 -1.83
N GLY A 30 -12.10 4.98 -1.34
CA GLY A 30 -11.99 3.73 -2.09
C GLY A 30 -10.57 3.13 -2.12
N PHE A 31 -9.64 3.67 -1.34
CA PHE A 31 -8.31 3.11 -1.13
C PHE A 31 -8.14 2.55 0.29
N SER A 32 -7.37 1.48 0.40
CA SER A 32 -6.86 0.92 1.65
C SER A 32 -5.34 0.82 1.57
N LEU A 33 -4.64 1.50 2.48
CA LEU A 33 -3.18 1.42 2.65
C LEU A 33 -2.88 0.53 3.84
N SER A 34 -2.03 -0.48 3.67
CA SER A 34 -1.71 -1.48 4.68
C SER A 34 -0.20 -1.59 4.91
N ASN A 35 0.23 -1.70 6.17
CA ASN A 35 1.64 -1.91 6.51
C ASN A 35 2.10 -3.33 6.17
N ASN A 36 1.22 -4.32 6.41
CA ASN A 36 1.33 -5.70 5.95
C ASN A 36 2.73 -6.32 6.16
N LEU A 37 3.21 -6.31 7.41
CA LEU A 37 4.48 -6.94 7.79
C LEU A 37 4.31 -8.44 8.04
N TRP A 38 3.74 -9.17 7.08
CA TRP A 38 3.32 -10.57 7.23
C TRP A 38 4.48 -11.53 7.51
N GLY A 39 5.68 -11.21 7.02
CA GLY A 39 6.88 -12.04 7.12
C GLY A 39 7.92 -11.51 8.11
N ARG A 40 7.55 -10.55 8.98
CA ARG A 40 8.49 -9.85 9.87
C ARG A 40 9.34 -10.78 10.74
N ASP A 41 8.79 -11.92 11.14
CA ASP A 41 9.44 -12.88 12.04
C ASP A 41 10.53 -13.70 11.33
N ALA A 42 10.63 -13.61 9.99
CA ALA A 42 11.74 -14.21 9.24
C ALA A 42 13.05 -13.41 9.35
N GLY A 43 13.05 -12.29 10.08
CA GLY A 43 14.23 -11.47 10.31
C GLY A 43 14.06 -10.56 11.53
N THR A 44 14.88 -9.52 11.59
CA THR A 44 14.80 -8.47 12.61
C THR A 44 14.83 -7.11 11.95
N GLY A 45 14.06 -6.17 12.51
CA GLY A 45 13.89 -4.86 11.89
C GLY A 45 12.53 -4.25 12.15
N PHE A 46 12.17 -3.28 11.31
CA PHE A 46 10.89 -2.59 11.34
C PHE A 46 10.39 -2.26 9.94
N GLY A 47 9.09 -1.98 9.83
CA GLY A 47 8.48 -1.37 8.67
C GLY A 47 7.34 -0.45 9.13
N CYS A 48 7.26 0.73 8.53
CA CYS A 48 6.22 1.72 8.79
C CYS A 48 5.66 2.22 7.46
N ILE A 49 4.38 2.60 7.48
CA ILE A 49 3.73 3.31 6.38
C ILE A 49 3.28 4.68 6.84
N THR A 50 3.35 5.65 5.93
CA THR A 50 2.82 6.99 6.15
C THR A 50 1.85 7.33 5.03
N GLN A 51 0.60 7.59 5.41
CA GLN A 51 -0.45 8.10 4.54
C GLN A 51 -0.28 9.61 4.35
N VAL A 52 -0.08 10.06 3.10
CA VAL A 52 0.02 11.50 2.76
C VAL A 52 -1.31 12.00 2.19
N SER A 53 -1.86 11.30 1.19
CA SER A 53 -3.21 11.54 0.69
C SER A 53 -3.84 10.25 0.17
N LEU A 54 -5.16 10.10 0.32
CA LEU A 54 -5.95 9.05 -0.34
C LEU A 54 -6.96 9.66 -1.33
N SER A 55 -6.71 10.88 -1.82
CA SER A 55 -7.54 11.57 -2.82
C SER A 55 -6.77 12.69 -3.54
N PRO A 56 -6.95 12.88 -4.86
CA PRO A 56 -7.68 12.02 -5.80
C PRO A 56 -6.91 10.74 -6.19
N ALA A 57 -5.60 10.71 -5.94
CA ALA A 57 -4.75 9.53 -6.06
C ALA A 57 -4.14 9.20 -4.69
N ALA A 58 -3.85 7.93 -4.45
CA ALA A 58 -3.13 7.53 -3.25
C ALA A 58 -1.67 8.01 -3.33
N SER A 59 -1.25 8.74 -2.30
CA SER A 59 0.12 9.18 -2.07
C SER A 59 0.52 8.76 -0.66
N TRP A 60 1.59 7.99 -0.58
CA TRP A 60 2.06 7.37 0.65
C TRP A 60 3.52 6.95 0.46
N HIS A 61 4.17 6.57 1.55
CA HIS A 61 5.49 5.95 1.50
C HIS A 61 5.60 4.86 2.56
N ALA A 62 6.55 3.95 2.36
CA ALA A 62 6.96 2.97 3.34
C ALA A 62 8.43 3.17 3.68
N ASP A 63 8.73 3.17 4.97
CA ASP A 63 10.08 3.20 5.51
C ASP A 63 10.35 1.87 6.21
N TRP A 64 11.50 1.28 5.98
CA TRP A 64 11.83 -0.01 6.57
C TRP A 64 13.32 -0.21 6.73
N GLN A 65 13.67 -1.10 7.65
CA GLN A 65 15.01 -1.63 7.79
C GLN A 65 14.87 -3.08 8.22
N TRP A 66 15.46 -4.00 7.47
CA TRP A 66 15.38 -5.44 7.73
C TRP A 66 16.75 -6.10 7.65
N SER A 67 16.97 -7.10 8.47
CA SER A 67 18.12 -8.00 8.42
C SER A 67 17.70 -9.44 8.73
N GLY A 68 18.52 -10.43 8.33
CA GLY A 68 18.18 -11.85 8.48
C GLY A 68 17.16 -12.35 7.45
N GLY A 69 17.03 -13.68 7.33
CA GLY A 69 16.14 -14.33 6.38
C GLY A 69 16.37 -13.89 4.94
N GLN A 70 17.58 -14.12 4.42
CA GLN A 70 18.05 -13.58 3.14
C GLN A 70 17.05 -13.81 1.99
N ASP A 71 16.38 -14.95 1.94
CA ASP A 71 15.46 -15.28 0.85
C ASP A 71 13.99 -15.26 1.29
N ASN A 72 13.70 -14.64 2.43
CA ASN A 72 12.36 -14.49 2.97
C ASN A 72 11.88 -13.03 2.85
N VAL A 73 10.78 -12.82 2.16
CA VAL A 73 10.08 -11.53 2.14
C VAL A 73 9.60 -11.19 3.56
N LYS A 74 9.81 -9.94 3.99
CA LYS A 74 9.44 -9.48 5.34
C LYS A 74 8.07 -8.81 5.39
N ALA A 75 7.69 -8.13 4.32
CA ALA A 75 6.49 -7.34 4.27
C ALA A 75 6.06 -7.10 2.82
N TYR A 76 4.80 -6.73 2.64
CA TYR A 76 4.29 -6.17 1.40
C TYR A 76 3.43 -4.94 1.72
N PRO A 77 4.04 -3.84 2.22
CA PRO A 77 3.29 -2.60 2.44
C PRO A 77 2.72 -2.14 1.10
N ASN A 78 1.42 -1.90 1.05
CA ASN A 78 0.73 -1.71 -0.22
C ASN A 78 -0.49 -0.81 -0.08
N VAL A 79 -0.85 -0.15 -1.18
CA VAL A 79 -2.17 0.45 -1.36
C VAL A 79 -2.98 -0.40 -2.32
N GLN A 80 -4.25 -0.62 -2.00
CA GLN A 80 -5.22 -1.33 -2.83
C GLN A 80 -6.47 -0.48 -3.02
N ILE A 81 -7.23 -0.80 -4.08
CA ILE A 81 -8.58 -0.27 -4.27
C ILE A 81 -9.62 -1.23 -3.67
N ASP A 82 -10.72 -0.66 -3.20
CA ASP A 82 -11.86 -1.45 -2.76
C ASP A 82 -12.55 -2.12 -3.96
N ILE A 83 -12.76 -3.43 -3.88
CA ILE A 83 -13.47 -4.22 -4.90
C ILE A 83 -14.77 -4.76 -4.28
N PRO A 84 -15.86 -3.97 -4.22
CA PRO A 84 -17.09 -4.38 -3.54
C PRO A 84 -17.81 -5.52 -4.27
N THR A 85 -17.61 -5.64 -5.59
CA THR A 85 -18.19 -6.71 -6.41
C THR A 85 -17.10 -7.48 -7.13
N LYS A 86 -16.93 -8.76 -6.77
CA LYS A 86 -15.99 -9.66 -7.44
C LYS A 86 -16.57 -10.10 -8.78
N ARG A 87 -15.79 -9.98 -9.85
CA ARG A 87 -16.21 -10.29 -11.24
C ARG A 87 -15.28 -11.33 -11.84
N LEU A 88 -15.81 -12.14 -12.75
CA LEU A 88 -14.98 -12.98 -13.61
C LEU A 88 -14.06 -12.08 -14.44
N VAL A 89 -12.78 -12.47 -14.54
CA VAL A 89 -11.77 -11.73 -15.32
C VAL A 89 -12.22 -11.54 -16.77
N SER A 90 -12.84 -12.56 -17.37
CA SER A 90 -13.41 -12.50 -18.73
C SER A 90 -14.46 -11.41 -18.93
N ASN A 91 -15.08 -10.94 -17.84
CA ASN A 91 -16.12 -9.92 -17.88
C ASN A 91 -15.56 -8.53 -17.56
N ILE A 92 -14.24 -8.37 -17.33
CA ILE A 92 -13.59 -7.10 -17.04
C ILE A 92 -13.07 -6.50 -18.35
N GLY A 93 -13.63 -5.37 -18.77
CA GLY A 93 -13.25 -4.70 -20.03
C GLY A 93 -11.89 -3.99 -19.98
N GLY A 94 -11.37 -3.70 -18.78
CA GLY A 94 -10.06 -3.09 -18.58
C GLY A 94 -9.78 -2.80 -17.10
N MET A 95 -8.49 -2.73 -16.75
CA MET A 95 -8.00 -2.42 -15.40
C MET A 95 -6.93 -1.32 -15.49
N PRO A 96 -7.33 -0.07 -15.83
CA PRO A 96 -6.37 1.01 -15.99
C PRO A 96 -5.72 1.36 -14.65
N THR A 97 -4.41 1.58 -14.66
CA THR A 97 -3.63 1.97 -13.49
C THR A 97 -2.47 2.89 -13.90
N THR A 98 -2.07 3.76 -12.98
CA THR A 98 -0.84 4.54 -13.06
C THR A 98 -0.10 4.41 -11.74
N ALA A 99 1.23 4.34 -11.80
CA ALA A 99 2.09 4.37 -10.64
C ALA A 99 3.29 5.28 -10.93
N SER A 100 3.60 6.14 -9.96
CA SER A 100 4.81 6.94 -9.93
C SER A 100 5.45 6.73 -8.58
N TRP A 101 6.68 6.22 -8.57
CA TRP A 101 7.38 5.84 -7.35
C TRP A 101 8.87 6.13 -7.50
N SER A 102 9.56 6.20 -6.37
CA SER A 102 11.02 6.23 -6.29
C SER A 102 11.46 5.39 -5.10
N TYR A 103 12.70 4.93 -5.14
CA TYR A 103 13.33 4.20 -4.05
C TYR A 103 14.61 4.91 -3.66
N THR A 104 14.85 5.04 -2.35
CA THR A 104 16.11 5.49 -1.79
C THR A 104 16.51 4.57 -0.65
N GLY A 105 17.81 4.43 -0.43
CA GLY A 105 18.34 3.58 0.63
C GLY A 105 19.71 3.01 0.29
N SER A 106 20.14 2.03 1.09
CA SER A 106 21.39 1.31 0.91
C SER A 106 21.15 -0.19 0.99
N ASN A 107 21.94 -0.98 0.25
CA ASN A 107 21.88 -2.44 0.23
C ASN A 107 20.46 -2.99 -0.03
N LEU A 108 19.74 -2.36 -0.97
CA LEU A 108 18.35 -2.67 -1.24
C LEU A 108 18.23 -4.06 -1.88
N ARG A 109 17.45 -4.92 -1.22
CA ARG A 109 16.97 -6.22 -1.72
C ARG A 109 15.46 -6.24 -1.64
N ALA A 110 14.83 -5.59 -2.62
CA ALA A 110 13.39 -5.34 -2.65
C ALA A 110 12.87 -5.30 -4.10
N ASN A 111 11.55 -5.38 -4.24
CA ASN A 111 10.87 -5.12 -5.50
C ASN A 111 9.85 -3.98 -5.33
N VAL A 112 9.31 -3.53 -6.46
CA VAL A 112 8.09 -2.74 -6.52
C VAL A 112 7.17 -3.45 -7.51
N ALA A 113 6.01 -3.90 -7.02
CA ALA A 113 5.13 -4.77 -7.78
C ALA A 113 3.65 -4.47 -7.55
N TYR A 114 2.87 -4.60 -8.62
CA TYR A 114 1.45 -4.89 -8.50
C TYR A 114 1.26 -6.35 -8.11
N ASP A 115 0.22 -6.61 -7.31
CA ASP A 115 -0.16 -7.94 -6.88
C ASP A 115 -1.70 -8.09 -6.93
N LEU A 116 -2.17 -9.17 -7.55
CA LEU A 116 -3.59 -9.43 -7.78
C LEU A 116 -3.89 -10.92 -7.59
N PHE A 117 -4.82 -11.22 -6.69
CA PHE A 117 -5.34 -12.57 -6.50
C PHE A 117 -6.64 -12.80 -7.25
N THR A 118 -6.80 -14.00 -7.79
CA THR A 118 -8.07 -14.47 -8.35
C THR A 118 -8.41 -15.85 -7.79
N ALA A 119 -9.70 -16.12 -7.61
CA ALA A 119 -10.19 -17.42 -7.18
C ALA A 119 -11.50 -17.73 -7.91
N SER A 120 -11.74 -19.01 -8.16
CA SER A 120 -13.00 -19.53 -8.70
C SER A 120 -14.18 -19.28 -7.76
N ASN A 121 -13.94 -19.33 -6.44
CA ASN A 121 -14.92 -18.97 -5.42
C ASN A 121 -14.93 -17.44 -5.22
N PRO A 122 -16.03 -16.73 -5.53
CA PRO A 122 -16.12 -15.28 -5.34
C PRO A 122 -16.11 -14.84 -3.86
N ASN A 123 -16.32 -15.78 -2.93
CA ASN A 123 -16.27 -15.55 -1.48
C ASN A 123 -14.93 -16.01 -0.86
N HIS A 124 -13.91 -16.31 -1.67
CA HIS A 124 -12.56 -16.58 -1.18
C HIS A 124 -12.01 -15.36 -0.44
N VAL A 125 -11.11 -15.59 0.52
CA VAL A 125 -10.37 -14.51 1.19
C VAL A 125 -9.57 -13.70 0.18
N THR A 126 -9.38 -12.40 0.44
CA THR A 126 -8.75 -11.49 -0.53
C THR A 126 -7.24 -11.30 -0.34
N TYR A 127 -6.64 -12.04 0.59
CA TYR A 127 -5.19 -12.06 0.83
C TYR A 127 -4.50 -13.27 0.19
N SER A 128 -5.21 -14.05 -0.62
CA SER A 128 -4.70 -15.17 -1.42
C SER A 128 -5.72 -15.57 -2.49
N GLY A 129 -5.38 -16.53 -3.35
CA GLY A 129 -6.31 -17.05 -4.37
C GLY A 129 -5.82 -18.34 -5.02
N ASP A 130 -6.59 -18.80 -6.01
CA ASP A 130 -6.19 -19.92 -6.89
C ASP A 130 -5.02 -19.50 -7.80
N TYR A 131 -4.99 -18.22 -8.19
CA TYR A 131 -3.91 -17.62 -8.97
C TYR A 131 -3.50 -16.28 -8.36
N GLU A 132 -2.21 -16.00 -8.48
CA GLU A 132 -1.55 -14.73 -8.14
C GLU A 132 -0.90 -14.19 -9.40
N LEU A 133 -1.19 -12.93 -9.75
CA LEU A 133 -0.55 -12.21 -10.84
C LEU A 133 0.24 -11.06 -10.24
N MET A 134 1.56 -11.12 -10.40
CA MET A 134 2.43 -10.01 -10.06
C MET A 134 2.98 -9.32 -11.31
N ILE A 135 3.02 -7.99 -11.28
CA ILE A 135 3.68 -7.17 -12.32
C ILE A 135 4.80 -6.38 -11.65
N TRP A 136 6.04 -6.84 -11.84
CA TRP A 136 7.21 -6.27 -11.18
C TRP A 136 7.76 -5.10 -12.00
N GLN A 137 7.70 -3.89 -11.46
CA GLN A 137 8.23 -2.67 -12.08
C GLN A 137 9.73 -2.49 -11.83
N VAL A 138 10.23 -3.04 -10.72
CA VAL A 138 11.67 -3.14 -10.46
C VAL A 138 11.98 -4.39 -9.66
N THR A 139 13.17 -4.94 -9.89
CA THR A 139 13.84 -5.89 -9.03
C THR A 139 15.19 -5.32 -8.67
N GLU A 140 15.36 -4.88 -7.42
CA GLU A 140 16.63 -4.35 -6.94
C GLU A 140 17.30 -5.36 -6.03
N ALA A 141 18.48 -5.80 -6.44
CA ALA A 141 19.48 -6.42 -5.57
C ALA A 141 20.78 -5.63 -5.76
N ILE A 142 20.86 -4.46 -5.14
CA ILE A 142 22.09 -3.66 -5.16
C ILE A 142 22.91 -4.09 -3.94
N TYR A 143 23.86 -4.98 -4.18
CA TYR A 143 24.95 -5.23 -3.25
C TYR A 143 25.98 -4.12 -3.47
N CYS A 144 26.10 -3.18 -2.54
CA CYS A 144 27.28 -2.31 -2.49
C CYS A 144 28.43 -3.04 -1.81
#